data_AF-A0A956U0T8-F1
#
_entry.id   AF-A0A956U0T8-F1
#
_cell.length_a   1.000
_cell.length_b   1.000
_cell.length_c   1.000
_cell.angle_alpha   90.00
_cell.angle_beta   90.00
_cell.angle_gamma   90.00
#
_symmetry.space_group_name_H-M   'P 1'
#
loop_
_entity.id
_entity.type
_entity.pdbx_description
1 polymer ?
#
loop_
_entity_poly.entity_id
_entity_poly.type
_entity_poly.pdbx_seq_one_letter_code
_entity_poly.pdbx_strand_id
1 'polypeptide(L)'
;MENLRVSDFIKENYLILLIFAAGLVLRLYTIGSESIWYDEAISVAVAKLGFVEHLRWITEVDDNNPPLYYTFLHLWVQVFGDSEASV
;
A
#
# COMPACT_ATOMS: atom_id res chain seq x y z
N MET A 1 34.81 4.26 -13.11
CA MET A 1 33.54 4.07 -12.38
C MET A 1 33.74 2.86 -11.48
N GLU A 2 33.80 3.08 -10.18
CA GLU A 2 34.02 2.02 -9.19
C GLU A 2 32.79 1.10 -9.19
N ASN A 3 33.00 -0.19 -9.43
CA ASN A 3 31.90 -1.15 -9.41
C ASN A 3 31.46 -1.34 -7.96
N LEU A 4 30.39 -0.67 -7.55
CA LEU A 4 29.74 -0.90 -6.26
C LEU A 4 29.33 -2.37 -6.18
N ARG A 5 29.96 -3.13 -5.27
CA ARG A 5 29.56 -4.51 -5.00
C ARG A 5 28.47 -4.51 -3.95
N VAL A 6 27.43 -5.30 -4.17
CA VAL A 6 26.32 -5.49 -3.21
C VAL A 6 26.84 -5.91 -1.83
N SER A 7 27.90 -6.72 -1.78
CA SER A 7 28.55 -7.13 -0.53
C SER A 7 29.05 -5.95 0.30
N ASP A 8 29.56 -4.92 -0.38
CA ASP A 8 30.20 -3.79 0.27
C ASP A 8 29.10 -2.84 0.79
N PHE A 9 28.04 -2.63 -0.01
CA PHE A 9 26.83 -1.94 0.43
C PHE A 9 26.19 -2.59 1.68
N ILE A 10 26.04 -3.92 1.69
CA ILE A 10 25.45 -4.63 2.86
C ILE A 10 26.33 -4.45 4.09
N LYS A 11 27.66 -4.61 3.96
CA LYS A 11 28.59 -4.46 5.08
C LYS A 11 28.58 -3.05 5.65
N GLU A 12 28.51 -2.04 4.79
CA GLU A 12 28.47 -0.64 5.21
C GLU A 12 27.13 -0.25 5.85
N ASN A 13 26.03 -0.91 5.47
CA ASN A 13 24.67 -0.53 5.87
C ASN A 13 23.94 -1.57 6.74
N TYR A 14 24.62 -2.59 7.26
CA TYR A 14 23.97 -3.74 7.91
C TYR A 14 23.04 -3.36 9.07
N LEU A 15 23.37 -2.35 9.87
CA LEU A 15 22.52 -1.87 10.96
C LEU A 15 21.20 -1.29 10.44
N ILE A 16 21.25 -0.48 9.38
CA ILE A 16 20.05 0.12 8.77
C ILE A 16 19.19 -0.99 8.16
N LEU A 17 19.81 -1.97 7.49
CA LEU A 17 19.10 -3.11 6.92
C LEU A 17 18.45 -3.97 8.01
N LEU A 18 19.11 -4.18 9.15
CA LEU A 18 18.53 -4.88 10.30
C LEU A 18 17.36 -4.12 10.92
N ILE A 19 17.48 -2.80 11.10
CA ILE A 19 16.39 -1.97 11.62
C ILE A 19 15.19 -1.99 10.67
N PHE A 20 15.44 -1.86 9.36
CA PHE A 20 14.41 -1.95 8.34
C PHE A 20 13.72 -3.31 8.37
N ALA A 21 14.49 -4.40 8.41
CA ALA A 21 13.94 -5.75 8.46
C ALA A 21 13.12 -5.99 9.73
N ALA A 22 13.61 -5.54 10.89
CA ALA A 22 12.86 -5.64 12.14
C ALA A 22 11.55 -4.83 12.08
N GLY A 23 11.60 -3.60 11.57
CA GLY A 23 10.41 -2.76 11.37
C GLY A 23 9.41 -3.40 10.42
N LEU A 24 9.88 -3.99 9.31
CA LEU A 24 9.03 -4.70 8.35
C LEU A 24 8.34 -5.90 9.00
N VAL A 25 9.08 -6.72 9.76
CA VAL A 25 8.51 -7.87 10.48
C VAL A 25 7.45 -7.41 11.47
N LEU A 26 7.73 -6.38 12.27
CA LEU A 26 6.76 -5.85 13.23
C LEU A 26 5.51 -5.29 12.54
N ARG A 27 5.66 -4.60 11.41
CA ARG A 27 4.54 -4.03 10.64
C ARG A 27 3.65 -5.11 10.03
N LEU A 28 4.23 -6.25 9.62
CA LEU A 28 3.51 -7.36 9.00
C LEU A 28 2.97 -8.38 9.99
N TYR A 29 3.48 -8.45 11.22
CA TYR A 29 3.13 -9.51 12.19
C TYR A 29 1.63 -9.59 12.51
N THR A 30 0.92 -8.46 12.53
CA THR A 30 -0.52 -8.40 12.80
C THR A 30 -1.29 -7.71 11.67
N ILE A 31 -0.74 -7.68 10.45
CA ILE A 31 -1.44 -7.06 9.32
C ILE A 31 -2.73 -7.86 9.01
N GLY A 32 -3.87 -7.18 9.01
CA GLY A 32 -5.18 -7.78 8.81
C GLY A 32 -5.79 -8.52 10.01
N SER A 33 -5.28 -8.32 11.24
CA SER A 33 -5.94 -8.89 12.44
C SER A 33 -7.16 -8.09 12.90
N GLU A 34 -7.21 -6.80 12.55
CA GLU A 34 -8.32 -5.90 12.85
C GLU A 34 -9.33 -5.90 11.70
N SER A 35 -10.61 -5.74 12.01
CA SER A 35 -11.65 -5.57 10.99
C SER A 35 -11.52 -4.24 10.28
N ILE A 36 -11.99 -4.16 9.03
CA ILE A 36 -12.01 -2.94 8.21
C ILE A 36 -12.75 -1.81 8.93
N TRP A 37 -12.10 -0.65 9.05
CA TRP A 37 -12.68 0.57 9.62
C TRP A 37 -13.61 1.27 8.64
N TYR A 38 -14.42 2.21 9.12
CA TYR A 38 -15.44 2.85 8.30
C TYR A 38 -14.87 3.58 7.07
N ASP A 39 -13.77 4.31 7.26
CA ASP A 39 -13.04 5.02 6.20
C ASP A 39 -12.33 4.06 5.23
N GLU A 40 -11.80 2.95 5.74
CA GLU A 40 -11.26 1.87 4.90
C GLU A 40 -12.36 1.22 4.05
N ALA A 41 -13.55 0.98 4.62
CA ALA A 41 -14.68 0.40 3.91
C ALA A 41 -15.15 1.31 2.75
N ILE A 42 -15.16 2.63 2.93
CA ILE A 42 -15.42 3.59 1.85
C ILE A 42 -14.36 3.46 0.77
N SER A 43 -13.08 3.43 1.16
CA SER A 43 -11.96 3.34 0.22
C SER A 43 -12.00 2.06 -0.61
N VAL A 44 -12.34 0.93 0.02
CA VAL A 44 -12.57 -0.37 -0.65
C VAL A 44 -13.76 -0.32 -1.59
N ALA A 45 -14.88 0.26 -1.17
CA ALA A 45 -16.06 0.38 -2.01
C ALA A 45 -15.74 1.15 -3.31
N VAL A 46 -14.96 2.22 -3.21
CA VAL A 46 -14.48 3.01 -4.36
C VAL A 46 -13.46 2.23 -5.21
N ALA A 47 -12.55 1.49 -4.57
CA ALA A 47 -11.55 0.67 -5.27
C ALA A 47 -12.18 -0.49 -6.04
N LYS A 48 -13.37 -0.95 -5.64
CA LYS A 48 -14.13 -2.03 -6.31
C LYS A 48 -15.02 -1.56 -7.45
N LEU A 49 -15.14 -0.25 -7.67
CA LEU A 49 -15.90 0.30 -8.79
C LEU A 49 -15.32 -0.18 -10.14
N GLY A 50 -16.18 -0.25 -11.16
CA GLY A 50 -15.73 -0.41 -12.53
C GLY A 50 -14.87 0.77 -12.97
N PHE A 51 -14.04 0.59 -14.01
CA PHE A 51 -13.08 1.61 -14.45
C PHE A 51 -13.75 2.97 -14.72
N VAL A 52 -14.93 2.99 -15.34
CA VAL A 52 -15.65 4.23 -15.66
C VAL A 52 -16.17 4.90 -14.39
N GLU A 53 -16.79 4.14 -13.50
CA GLU A 53 -17.31 4.63 -12.23
C GLU A 53 -16.20 5.12 -11.30
N HIS A 54 -15.07 4.43 -11.30
CA HIS A 54 -13.87 4.81 -10.57
C HIS A 54 -13.31 6.15 -11.08
N LEU A 55 -13.15 6.29 -12.40
CA LEU A 55 -12.70 7.55 -13.00
C LEU A 55 -13.64 8.71 -12.64
N ARG A 56 -14.96 8.48 -12.71
CA ARG A 56 -15.93 9.50 -12.31
C ARG A 56 -15.79 9.86 -10.84
N TRP A 57 -15.66 8.88 -9.94
CA TRP A 57 -15.47 9.12 -8.52
C TRP A 57 -14.28 10.04 -8.26
N ILE A 58 -13.11 9.69 -8.79
CA ILE A 58 -11.86 10.42 -8.52
C ILE A 58 -11.82 11.81 -9.19
N THR A 59 -12.70 12.12 -10.15
CA THR A 59 -12.74 13.43 -10.82
C THR A 59 -13.91 14.32 -10.40
N GLU A 60 -15.03 13.73 -9.98
CA GLU A 60 -16.28 14.45 -9.70
C GLU A 60 -16.57 14.59 -8.21
N VAL A 61 -16.07 13.69 -7.36
CA VAL A 61 -16.33 13.71 -5.92
C VAL A 61 -15.25 14.55 -5.22
N ASP A 62 -15.70 15.57 -4.50
CA ASP A 62 -14.85 16.40 -3.64
C ASP A 62 -14.61 15.65 -2.32
N ASP A 63 -13.69 14.68 -2.37
CA ASP A 63 -13.24 13.88 -1.23
C ASP A 63 -11.87 14.35 -0.73
N ASN A 64 -11.57 14.12 0.55
CA ASN A 64 -10.29 14.53 1.14
C ASN A 64 -9.08 13.77 0.56
N ASN A 65 -9.30 12.56 0.03
CA ASN A 65 -8.24 11.75 -0.53
C ASN A 65 -7.96 12.11 -2.00
N PRO A 66 -6.69 12.29 -2.41
CA PRO A 66 -6.35 12.66 -3.77
C PRO A 66 -6.66 11.53 -4.76
N PRO A 67 -6.92 11.83 -6.05
CA PRO A 67 -7.26 10.84 -7.07
C PRO A 67 -6.26 9.68 -7.18
N LEU A 68 -4.98 9.97 -6.96
CA LEU A 68 -3.90 8.99 -7.05
C LEU A 68 -3.99 7.90 -5.97
N TYR A 69 -4.50 8.24 -4.78
CA TYR A 69 -4.72 7.26 -3.71
C TYR A 69 -5.71 6.18 -4.16
N TYR A 70 -6.88 6.60 -4.62
CA TYR A 70 -7.92 5.67 -5.11
C TYR A 70 -7.45 4.89 -6.34
N THR A 71 -6.71 5.52 -7.25
CA THR A 71 -6.19 4.85 -8.45
C THR A 71 -5.25 3.70 -8.09
N PHE A 72 -4.31 3.93 -7.17
CA PHE A 72 -3.42 2.88 -6.71
C PHE A 72 -4.17 1.79 -5.94
N LEU A 73 -5.10 2.17 -5.07
CA LEU A 73 -5.89 1.21 -4.32
C LEU A 73 -6.79 0.35 -5.23
N HIS A 74 -7.36 0.92 -6.29
CA HIS A 74 -8.10 0.18 -7.30
C HIS A 74 -7.22 -0.91 -7.92
N LEU A 75 -6.03 -0.55 -8.41
CA LEU A 75 -5.11 -1.53 -8.99
C LEU A 75 -4.66 -2.58 -7.95
N TRP A 76 -4.40 -2.15 -6.72
CA TRP A 76 -3.98 -3.03 -5.63
C TRP A 76 -5.06 -4.06 -5.29
N VAL A 77 -6.30 -3.62 -5.10
CA VAL A 77 -7.45 -4.50 -4.81
C VAL A 77 -7.71 -5.47 -5.96
N GLN A 78 -7.51 -5.07 -7.22
CA GLN A 78 -7.63 -5.99 -8.36
C GLN A 78 -6.56 -7.11 -8.35
N VAL A 79 -5.38 -6.85 -7.79
CA VAL A 79 -4.27 -7.82 -7.76
C VAL A 79 -4.29 -8.68 -6.49
N PHE A 80 -4.52 -8.07 -5.33
CA PHE A 80 -4.38 -8.70 -4.02
C PHE A 80 -5.72 -8.98 -3.31
N GLY A 81 -6.84 -8.45 -3.82
CA GLY A 81 -8.16 -8.55 -3.19
C GLY A 81 -8.44 -7.44 -2.19
N ASP A 82 -9.60 -7.52 -1.53
CA ASP A 82 -10.15 -6.52 -0.60
C ASP A 82 -10.16 -7.00 0.86
N SER A 83 -9.22 -7.88 1.23
CA SER A 83 -9.06 -8.36 2.61
C SER A 83 -8.46 -7.30 3.54
N GLU A 84 -8.62 -7.48 4.85
CA GLU A 84 -8.03 -6.67 5.92
C GLU A 84 -6.50 -6.54 5.81
N ALA A 85 -5.83 -7.51 5.19
CA ALA A 85 -4.38 -7.46 5.01
C ALA A 85 -3.96 -6.61 3.79
N SER A 86 -4.89 -6.30 2.90
CA SER A 86 -4.66 -5.62 1.61
C SER A 86 -5.21 -4.21 1.57
N VAL A 87 -5.96 -3.81 2.59
CA VAL A 87 -6.65 -2.53 2.70
C VAL A 87 -6.13 -1.78 3.91
#